data_AF-A0AAJ5JXJ2-F1
#
_entry.id   AF-A0AAJ5JXJ2-F1
#
_cell.length_a   1.000
_cell.length_b   1.000
_cell.length_c   1.000
_cell.angle_alpha   90.00
_cell.angle_beta   90.00
_cell.angle_gamma   90.00
#
_symmetry.space_group_name_H-M   'P 1'
#
loop_
_entity.id
_entity.type
_entity.pdbx_description
1 polymer ?
#
loop_
_entity_poly.entity_id
_entity_poly.type
_entity_poly.pdbx_seq_one_letter_code
_entity_poly.pdbx_strand_id
1 'polypeptide(L)'
;MSPRHKKPAPVPTTGSSPTTALLANDPILRTVSRAVFALVLLFAFLLLWRGHNAPGGGFIAGLMTVCALILHRIATGTSALRVDPIRLVPWGLALAFVTGLVPYLLGKPFLKSAFGYITTPLTGEFEWASALLFDFGVYLAVVGASLAIAYALIDVDPQERVEGDQ
;
A
#
# COMPACT_ATOMS: atom_id res chain seq x y z
N MET A 1 46.61 40.11 -11.38
CA MET A 1 46.39 39.08 -12.42
C MET A 1 45.92 37.82 -11.69
N SER A 2 44.60 37.62 -11.58
CA SER A 2 44.01 36.57 -10.73
C SER A 2 43.82 35.28 -11.55
N PRO A 3 44.28 34.10 -11.08
CA PRO A 3 44.13 32.86 -11.83
C PRO A 3 42.66 32.44 -11.85
N ARG A 4 42.08 32.32 -13.05
CA ARG A 4 40.73 31.78 -13.24
C ARG A 4 40.75 30.31 -12.84
N HIS A 5 40.15 30.01 -11.69
CA HIS A 5 39.86 28.66 -11.25
C HIS A 5 38.83 28.05 -12.23
N LYS A 6 39.31 27.20 -13.13
CA LYS A 6 38.49 26.52 -14.12
C LYS A 6 37.79 25.38 -13.40
N LYS A 7 36.47 25.48 -13.21
CA LYS A 7 35.66 24.38 -12.65
C LYS A 7 35.97 23.09 -13.44
N PRO A 8 36.28 21.97 -12.78
CA PRO A 8 36.49 20.70 -13.47
C PRO A 8 35.22 20.33 -14.24
N ALA A 9 35.40 19.75 -15.42
CA ALA A 9 34.28 19.29 -16.24
C ALA A 9 33.48 18.23 -15.46
N PRO A 10 32.14 18.18 -15.62
CA PRO A 10 31.34 17.15 -14.98
C PRO A 10 31.86 15.78 -15.41
N VAL A 11 32.25 14.97 -14.42
CA VAL A 11 32.62 13.57 -14.63
C VAL A 11 31.37 12.86 -15.16
N PRO A 12 31.43 12.15 -16.29
CA PRO A 12 30.30 11.36 -16.76
C PRO A 12 29.96 10.34 -15.68
N THR A 13 28.83 10.53 -15.01
CA THR A 13 28.29 9.63 -13.99
C THR A 13 27.80 8.35 -14.67
N THR A 14 28.73 7.48 -15.06
CA THR A 14 28.42 6.10 -15.42
C THR A 14 28.21 5.32 -14.12
N GLY A 15 27.14 5.66 -13.40
CA GLY A 15 26.93 5.26 -12.00
C GLY A 15 25.62 4.54 -11.70
N SER A 16 24.75 4.28 -12.69
CA SER A 16 23.69 3.31 -12.49
C SER A 16 24.30 1.91 -12.61
N SER A 17 24.47 1.19 -11.51
CA SER A 17 24.91 -0.21 -11.51
C SER A 17 24.16 -0.96 -12.63
N PRO A 18 24.86 -1.60 -13.58
CA PRO A 18 24.22 -2.19 -14.77
C PRO A 18 23.10 -3.18 -14.39
N THR A 19 23.23 -3.84 -13.24
CA THR A 19 22.26 -4.80 -12.70
C THR A 19 20.89 -4.19 -12.35
N THR A 20 20.82 -2.98 -11.79
CA THR A 20 19.53 -2.34 -11.42
C THR A 20 18.78 -1.86 -12.67
N ALA A 21 19.51 -1.35 -13.66
CA ALA A 21 18.95 -0.96 -14.96
C ALA A 21 18.50 -2.18 -15.80
N LEU A 22 19.19 -3.32 -15.65
CA LEU A 22 18.82 -4.60 -16.27
C LEU A 22 17.52 -5.16 -15.71
N LEU A 23 17.34 -5.16 -14.38
CA LEU A 23 16.11 -5.64 -13.73
C LEU A 23 14.87 -4.81 -14.14
N ALA A 24 15.01 -3.50 -14.24
CA ALA A 24 13.91 -2.61 -14.63
C ALA A 24 13.45 -2.81 -16.08
N ASN A 25 14.31 -3.35 -16.96
CA ASN A 25 14.02 -3.57 -18.38
C ASN A 25 13.80 -5.05 -18.74
N ASP A 26 13.70 -5.95 -17.77
CA ASP A 26 13.51 -7.38 -18.02
C ASP A 26 12.04 -7.69 -18.42
N PRO A 27 11.78 -8.14 -19.67
CA PRO A 27 10.43 -8.46 -20.13
C PRO A 27 9.82 -9.66 -19.40
N ILE A 28 10.64 -10.59 -18.89
CA ILE A 28 10.20 -11.74 -18.12
C ILE A 28 9.69 -11.26 -16.76
N LEU A 29 10.48 -10.45 -16.05
CA LEU A 29 10.08 -9.90 -14.75
C LEU A 29 8.79 -9.10 -14.86
N ARG A 30 8.66 -8.27 -15.89
CA ARG A 30 7.46 -7.46 -16.12
C ARG A 30 6.21 -8.31 -16.38
N THR A 31 6.36 -9.39 -17.15
CA THR A 31 5.25 -10.30 -17.49
C THR A 31 4.82 -11.11 -16.27
N VAL A 32 5.77 -11.71 -15.55
CA VAL A 32 5.50 -12.50 -14.34
C VAL A 32 4.94 -11.62 -13.24
N SER A 33 5.52 -10.45 -12.99
CA SER A 33 5.04 -9.50 -11.98
C SER A 33 3.59 -9.08 -12.22
N ARG A 34 3.18 -8.85 -13.48
CA ARG A 34 1.79 -8.50 -13.79
C ARG A 34 0.79 -9.62 -13.45
N ALA A 35 1.15 -10.88 -13.68
CA ALA A 35 0.33 -12.03 -13.32
C ALA A 35 0.27 -12.22 -11.79
N VAL A 36 1.43 -12.16 -11.12
CA VAL A 36 1.53 -12.29 -9.65
C VAL A 36 0.79 -11.15 -8.96
N PHE A 37 0.91 -9.93 -9.44
CA PHE A 37 0.20 -8.76 -8.92
C PHE A 37 -1.32 -8.99 -8.89
N ALA A 38 -1.90 -9.45 -10.00
CA ALA A 38 -3.34 -9.73 -10.09
C ALA A 38 -3.75 -10.86 -9.13
N LEU A 39 -2.95 -11.93 -9.05
CA LEU A 39 -3.22 -13.06 -8.17
C LEU A 39 -3.15 -12.67 -6.69
N VAL A 40 -2.15 -11.90 -6.30
CA VAL A 40 -1.97 -11.45 -4.91
C VAL A 40 -3.07 -10.46 -4.52
N LEU A 41 -3.48 -9.55 -5.41
CA LEU A 41 -4.62 -8.67 -5.14
C LEU A 41 -5.92 -9.45 -4.95
N LEU A 42 -6.18 -10.45 -5.79
CA LEU A 42 -7.33 -11.33 -5.63
C LEU A 42 -7.28 -12.04 -4.26
N PHE A 43 -6.13 -12.58 -3.89
CA PHE A 43 -5.94 -13.25 -2.60
C PHE A 43 -6.09 -12.28 -1.41
N ALA A 44 -5.55 -11.07 -1.50
CA ALA A 44 -5.73 -10.02 -0.50
C ALA A 44 -7.20 -9.68 -0.29
N PHE A 45 -7.97 -9.55 -1.38
CA PHE A 45 -9.41 -9.31 -1.30
C PHE A 45 -10.15 -10.49 -0.65
N LEU A 46 -9.76 -11.74 -0.96
CA LEU A 46 -10.31 -12.92 -0.30
C LEU A 46 -10.00 -12.95 1.20
N LEU A 47 -8.80 -12.55 1.62
CA LEU A 47 -8.44 -12.46 3.04
C LEU A 47 -9.24 -11.37 3.78
N LEU A 48 -9.47 -10.23 3.13
CA LEU A 48 -10.31 -9.17 3.66
C LEU A 48 -11.74 -9.67 3.86
N TRP A 49 -12.30 -10.31 2.82
CA TRP A 49 -13.67 -10.86 2.89
C TRP A 49 -13.80 -11.98 3.92
N ARG A 50 -12.80 -12.86 4.05
CA ARG A 50 -12.86 -13.99 5.00
C ARG A 50 -12.66 -13.59 6.46
N GLY A 51 -12.21 -12.36 6.74
CA GLY A 51 -11.83 -11.91 8.08
C GLY A 51 -12.92 -12.05 9.15
N HIS A 52 -14.18 -12.09 8.75
CA HIS A 52 -15.30 -12.25 9.69
C HIS A 52 -15.55 -13.70 10.16
N ASN A 53 -15.13 -14.71 9.39
CA ASN A 53 -15.48 -16.12 9.64
C ASN A 53 -14.27 -17.06 9.79
N ALA A 54 -13.07 -16.64 9.38
CA ALA A 54 -11.87 -17.46 9.29
C ALA A 54 -10.63 -16.58 9.56
N PRO A 55 -9.44 -17.17 9.82
CA PRO A 55 -8.20 -16.38 9.91
C PRO A 55 -8.02 -15.53 8.64
N GLY A 56 -7.87 -14.22 8.83
CA GLY A 56 -7.89 -13.21 7.76
C GLY A 56 -8.02 -11.79 8.32
N GLY A 57 -8.60 -10.88 7.54
CA GLY A 57 -8.95 -9.52 7.96
C GLY A 57 -8.17 -8.41 7.27
N GLY A 58 -8.47 -7.17 7.67
CA GLY A 58 -7.97 -5.95 7.02
C GLY A 58 -6.46 -5.80 7.03
N PHE A 59 -5.80 -6.19 8.13
CA PHE A 59 -4.36 -6.01 8.29
C PHE A 59 -3.55 -6.86 7.31
N ILE A 60 -3.76 -8.18 7.31
CA ILE A 60 -3.02 -9.09 6.43
C ILE A 60 -3.35 -8.85 4.95
N ALA A 61 -4.61 -8.56 4.63
CA ALA A 61 -5.02 -8.15 3.29
C ALA A 61 -4.27 -6.89 2.82
N GLY A 62 -4.09 -5.92 3.73
CA GLY A 62 -3.35 -4.69 3.47
C GLY A 62 -1.88 -4.98 3.17
N LEU A 63 -1.22 -5.79 4.00
CA LEU A 63 0.19 -6.19 3.79
C LEU A 63 0.39 -6.92 2.45
N MET A 64 -0.49 -7.87 2.10
CA MET A 64 -0.42 -8.56 0.81
C MET A 64 -0.58 -7.59 -0.36
N THR A 65 -1.48 -6.62 -0.24
CA THR A 65 -1.66 -5.55 -1.24
C THR A 65 -0.38 -4.72 -1.39
N VAL A 66 0.25 -4.34 -0.28
CA VAL A 66 1.51 -3.57 -0.28
C VAL A 66 2.63 -4.35 -0.97
N CYS A 67 2.79 -5.64 -0.66
CA CYS A 67 3.77 -6.50 -1.33
C CYS A 67 3.54 -6.55 -2.85
N ALA A 68 2.29 -6.69 -3.29
CA ALA A 68 1.94 -6.68 -4.71
C ALA A 68 2.28 -5.33 -5.36
N LEU A 69 1.94 -4.22 -4.73
CA LEU A 69 2.19 -2.86 -5.24
C LEU A 69 3.69 -2.53 -5.32
N ILE A 70 4.48 -2.99 -4.34
CA ILE A 70 5.94 -2.85 -4.36
C ILE A 70 6.53 -3.67 -5.51
N LEU A 71 6.14 -4.94 -5.64
CA LEU A 71 6.59 -5.81 -6.74
C LEU A 71 6.25 -5.19 -8.11
N HIS A 72 5.05 -4.63 -8.26
CA HIS A 72 4.64 -3.94 -9.47
C HIS A 72 5.50 -2.70 -9.75
N ARG A 73 5.75 -1.87 -8.72
CA ARG A 73 6.58 -0.66 -8.84
C ARG A 73 8.00 -0.99 -9.25
N ILE A 74 8.61 -2.02 -8.68
CA ILE A 74 9.97 -2.46 -9.03
C ILE A 74 10.02 -2.99 -10.47
N ALA A 75 9.04 -3.80 -10.87
CA ALA A 75 9.02 -4.44 -12.19
C ALA A 75 8.63 -3.51 -13.35
N THR A 76 7.95 -2.39 -13.08
CA THR A 76 7.47 -1.46 -14.12
C THR A 76 8.08 -0.07 -14.04
N GLY A 77 8.73 0.28 -12.92
CA GLY A 77 9.20 1.64 -12.62
C GLY A 77 8.08 2.63 -12.27
N THR A 78 6.81 2.24 -12.41
CA THR A 78 5.65 3.13 -12.22
C THR A 78 4.80 2.68 -11.04
N SER A 79 4.19 3.63 -10.32
CA SER A 79 3.21 3.25 -9.27
C SER A 79 1.89 2.87 -9.92
N ALA A 80 1.27 1.80 -9.43
CA ALA A 80 -0.10 1.46 -9.79
C ALA A 80 -1.13 2.39 -9.13
N LEU A 81 -0.78 3.05 -8.01
CA LEU A 81 -1.64 4.01 -7.35
C LEU A 81 -1.48 5.40 -7.98
N ARG A 82 -2.62 6.04 -8.28
CA ARG A 82 -2.68 7.42 -8.76
C ARG A 82 -2.79 8.45 -7.62
N VAL A 83 -2.96 7.98 -6.39
CA VAL A 83 -3.10 8.80 -5.20
C VAL A 83 -1.88 8.63 -4.31
N ASP A 84 -1.52 9.68 -3.59
CA ASP A 84 -0.49 9.63 -2.57
C ASP A 84 -0.91 8.66 -1.45
N PRO A 85 -0.15 7.57 -1.19
CA PRO A 85 -0.53 6.54 -0.24
C PRO A 85 -0.82 7.08 1.16
N ILE A 86 -0.10 8.13 1.60
CA ILE A 86 -0.30 8.68 2.94
C ILE A 86 -1.72 9.23 3.14
N ARG A 87 -2.40 9.65 2.06
CA ARG A 87 -3.78 10.15 2.12
C ARG A 87 -4.79 9.06 2.45
N LEU A 88 -4.46 7.79 2.25
CA LEU A 88 -5.34 6.67 2.60
C LEU A 88 -5.46 6.49 4.11
N VAL A 89 -4.44 6.89 4.88
CA VAL A 89 -4.38 6.73 6.33
C VAL A 89 -5.52 7.45 7.07
N PRO A 90 -5.73 8.78 6.90
CA PRO A 90 -6.81 9.46 7.59
C PRO A 90 -8.19 8.93 7.19
N TRP A 91 -8.38 8.53 5.93
CA TRP A 91 -9.64 7.92 5.47
C TRP A 91 -9.89 6.57 6.11
N GLY A 92 -8.87 5.72 6.19
CA GLY A 92 -8.96 4.42 6.85
C GLY A 92 -9.28 4.53 8.33
N LEU A 93 -8.57 5.42 9.03
CA LEU A 93 -8.81 5.69 10.45
C LEU A 93 -10.20 6.28 10.71
N ALA A 94 -10.63 7.25 9.89
CA ALA A 94 -11.96 7.83 10.00
C ALA A 94 -13.05 6.78 9.80
N LEU A 95 -12.90 5.89 8.80
CA LEU A 95 -13.84 4.82 8.55
C LEU A 95 -13.90 3.83 9.71
N ALA A 96 -12.75 3.39 10.23
CA ALA A 96 -12.68 2.49 11.37
C ALA A 96 -13.32 3.11 12.63
N PHE A 97 -13.04 4.39 12.88
CA PHE A 97 -13.60 5.14 14.00
C PHE A 97 -15.12 5.29 13.89
N VAL A 98 -15.64 5.73 12.75
CA VAL A 98 -17.08 5.89 12.51
C VAL A 98 -17.79 4.55 12.66
N THR A 99 -17.21 3.47 12.13
CA THR A 99 -17.76 2.12 12.26
C THR A 99 -17.89 1.69 13.73
N GLY A 100 -16.87 1.97 14.55
CA GLY A 100 -16.90 1.70 15.99
C GLY A 100 -17.83 2.64 16.78
N LEU A 101 -18.03 3.87 16.30
CA LEU A 101 -18.84 4.91 16.93
C LEU A 101 -20.35 4.67 16.75
N VAL A 102 -20.78 4.10 15.63
CA VAL A 102 -22.20 3.84 15.34
C VAL A 102 -22.90 3.02 16.45
N PRO A 103 -22.36 1.87 16.92
CA PRO A 103 -22.93 1.15 18.06
C PRO A 103 -22.98 1.99 19.35
N TYR A 104 -21.98 2.83 19.59
CA TYR A 104 -21.89 3.68 20.77
C TYR A 104 -23.03 4.71 20.82
N LEU A 105 -23.30 5.37 19.69
CA LEU A 105 -24.42 6.32 19.57
C LEU A 105 -25.79 5.64 19.74
N LEU A 106 -25.88 4.34 19.52
CA LEU A 106 -27.08 3.52 19.73
C LEU A 106 -27.17 2.93 21.16
N GLY A 107 -26.38 3.43 22.10
CA GLY A 107 -26.39 3.00 23.50
C GLY A 107 -25.73 1.64 23.77
N LYS A 108 -24.97 1.10 22.81
CA LYS A 108 -24.18 -0.12 22.95
C LYS A 108 -22.71 0.21 23.26
N PRO A 109 -21.90 -0.74 23.77
CA PRO A 109 -20.45 -0.54 23.88
C PRO A 109 -19.79 -0.16 22.54
N PHE A 110 -18.77 0.69 22.57
CA PHE A 110 -17.93 1.03 21.41
C PHE A 110 -17.31 -0.22 20.79
N LEU A 111 -17.16 -0.26 19.46
CA LEU A 111 -16.70 -1.41 18.68
C LEU A 111 -17.52 -2.70 18.86
N LYS A 112 -18.73 -2.63 19.45
CA LYS A 112 -19.61 -3.79 19.49
C LYS A 112 -20.02 -4.13 18.05
N SER A 113 -19.55 -5.27 17.58
CA SER A 113 -19.92 -5.80 16.26
C SER A 113 -21.45 -5.98 16.23
N ALA A 114 -22.12 -5.15 15.44
CA ALA A 114 -23.53 -5.33 15.17
C ALA A 114 -23.66 -6.41 14.09
N PHE A 115 -24.20 -7.57 14.49
CA PHE A 115 -24.74 -8.57 13.56
C PHE A 115 -26.11 -8.05 13.13
N GLY A 116 -26.16 -7.31 12.02
CA GLY A 116 -27.41 -6.86 11.42
C GLY A 116 -27.87 -7.88 10.39
N TYR A 117 -28.98 -8.57 10.67
CA TYR A 117 -29.69 -9.35 9.66
C TYR A 117 -30.42 -8.37 8.73
N ILE A 118 -29.88 -8.13 7.54
CA ILE A 118 -30.66 -7.46 6.49
C ILE A 118 -31.32 -8.57 5.67
N THR A 119 -32.60 -8.82 5.93
CA THR A 119 -33.41 -9.73 5.12
C THR A 119 -33.72 -9.06 3.80
N THR A 120 -32.90 -9.33 2.79
CA THR A 120 -33.17 -8.86 1.43
C THR A 120 -33.94 -9.97 0.70
N PRO A 121 -35.10 -9.70 0.06
CA PRO A 121 -35.95 -10.73 -0.53
C PRO A 121 -35.28 -11.53 -1.67
N LEU A 122 -34.08 -11.14 -2.12
CA LEU A 122 -33.33 -11.79 -3.18
C LEU A 122 -32.17 -12.68 -2.68
N THR A 123 -31.66 -12.48 -1.45
CA THR A 123 -30.42 -13.11 -0.95
C THR A 123 -30.55 -13.82 0.41
N GLY A 124 -31.70 -13.76 1.08
CA GLY A 124 -31.84 -14.30 2.45
C GLY A 124 -31.25 -13.38 3.51
N GLU A 125 -31.00 -13.91 4.72
CA GLU A 125 -30.35 -13.20 5.83
C GLU A 125 -28.91 -12.82 5.45
N PHE A 126 -28.70 -11.58 4.97
CA PHE A 126 -27.36 -11.08 4.72
C PHE A 126 -26.82 -10.43 6.01
N GLU A 127 -25.88 -11.11 6.65
CA GLU A 127 -25.12 -10.59 7.77
C GLU A 127 -24.13 -9.53 7.28
N TRP A 128 -24.55 -8.26 7.23
CA TRP A 128 -23.61 -7.15 7.09
C TRP A 128 -22.87 -6.99 8.41
N ALA A 129 -21.75 -7.70 8.55
CA ALA A 129 -20.88 -7.53 9.70
C ALA A 129 -20.24 -6.14 9.60
N SER A 130 -20.62 -5.21 10.48
CA SER A 130 -19.88 -3.97 10.72
C SER A 130 -18.36 -4.20 10.90
N ALA A 131 -17.96 -5.41 11.32
CA ALA A 131 -16.58 -5.88 11.32
C ALA A 131 -15.86 -5.77 9.96
N LEU A 132 -16.53 -6.05 8.82
CA LEU A 132 -15.92 -5.90 7.49
C LEU A 132 -15.61 -4.44 7.16
N LEU A 133 -16.48 -3.51 7.57
CA LEU A 133 -16.28 -2.08 7.33
C LEU A 133 -15.14 -1.53 8.22
N PHE A 134 -15.06 -2.01 9.45
CA PHE A 134 -13.93 -1.74 10.34
C PHE A 134 -12.62 -2.26 9.76
N ASP A 135 -12.59 -3.53 9.31
CA ASP A 135 -11.44 -4.15 8.67
C ASP A 135 -11.04 -3.44 7.38
N PHE A 136 -12.00 -2.92 6.60
CA PHE A 136 -11.70 -2.11 5.43
C PHE A 136 -11.04 -0.78 5.81
N GLY A 137 -11.46 -0.16 6.92
CA GLY A 137 -10.76 1.01 7.48
C GLY A 137 -9.31 0.70 7.87
N VAL A 138 -9.09 -0.43 8.56
CA VAL A 138 -7.74 -0.91 8.90
C VAL A 138 -6.92 -1.20 7.64
N TYR A 139 -7.51 -1.84 6.64
CA TYR A 139 -6.88 -2.14 5.34
C TYR A 139 -6.33 -0.87 4.67
N LEU A 140 -7.16 0.17 4.57
CA LEU A 140 -6.75 1.45 3.97
C LEU A 140 -5.59 2.10 4.75
N ALA A 141 -5.65 2.07 6.09
CA ALA A 141 -4.59 2.62 6.93
C ALA A 141 -3.26 1.87 6.77
N VAL A 142 -3.30 0.54 6.72
CA VAL A 142 -2.12 -0.31 6.52
C VAL A 142 -1.52 -0.09 5.13
N VAL A 143 -2.35 -0.13 4.07
CA VAL A 143 -1.86 0.12 2.71
C VAL A 143 -1.24 1.50 2.60
N GLY A 144 -1.90 2.53 3.14
CA GLY A 144 -1.41 3.90 3.08
C GLY A 144 -0.08 4.09 3.79
N ALA A 145 0.00 3.69 5.05
CA ALA A 145 1.19 3.87 5.87
C ALA A 145 2.39 3.06 5.35
N SER A 146 2.19 1.77 5.06
CA SER A 146 3.28 0.90 4.63
C SER A 146 3.79 1.27 3.25
N LEU A 147 2.93 1.67 2.32
CA LEU A 147 3.36 2.07 0.98
C LEU A 147 4.02 3.45 0.98
N ALA A 148 3.58 4.38 1.83
CA ALA A 148 4.26 5.66 2.03
C ALA A 148 5.70 5.46 2.53
N ILE A 149 5.89 4.58 3.52
CA ILE A 149 7.23 4.21 4.01
C ILE A 149 8.04 3.55 2.89
N ALA A 150 7.46 2.58 2.18
CA ALA A 150 8.17 1.86 1.13
C ALA A 150 8.63 2.79 -0.01
N TYR A 151 7.76 3.69 -0.48
CA TYR A 151 8.13 4.65 -1.53
C TYR A 151 9.16 5.66 -1.05
N ALA A 152 9.03 6.16 0.18
CA ALA A 152 10.04 7.03 0.77
C ALA A 152 11.42 6.38 0.84
N LEU A 153 11.50 5.05 1.05
CA LEU A 153 12.76 4.30 1.06
C LEU A 153 13.30 3.99 -0.34
N ILE A 154 12.41 3.72 -1.30
CA ILE A 154 12.79 3.43 -2.70
C ILE A 154 13.38 4.67 -3.38
N ASP A 155 12.88 5.86 -3.04
CA ASP A 155 13.29 7.11 -3.69
C ASP A 155 14.55 7.76 -3.04
N VAL A 156 15.20 7.11 -2.07
CA VAL A 156 16.47 7.61 -1.48
C VAL A 156 17.64 7.31 -2.41
N ASP A 157 18.30 8.35 -2.92
CA ASP A 157 19.57 8.20 -3.67
C ASP A 157 20.76 8.07 -2.69
N PRO A 158 21.49 6.93 -2.70
CA PRO A 158 22.61 6.71 -1.79
C PRO A 158 23.80 7.65 -2.00
N GLN A 159 23.92 8.30 -3.16
CA GLN A 159 25.12 9.06 -3.54
C GLN A 159 25.14 10.51 -3.02
N GLU A 160 24.00 11.07 -2.61
CA GLU A 160 23.87 12.49 -2.26
C GLU A 160 24.57 12.88 -0.93
N ARG A 161 24.89 11.90 -0.05
CA ARG A 161 25.47 12.16 1.28
C ARG A 161 26.98 12.30 1.33
N VAL A 162 27.72 11.98 0.27
CA VAL A 162 29.21 11.92 0.34
C VAL A 162 29.86 13.25 -0.05
N GLU A 163 29.13 14.13 -0.73
CA GLU A 163 29.69 15.35 -1.35
C GLU A 163 29.53 16.63 -0.50
N GLY A 164 28.90 16.55 0.67
CA GLY A 164 28.57 17.71 1.52
C GLY A 164 29.54 18.02 2.67
N ASP A 165 30.61 17.24 2.85
CA ASP A 165 31.49 17.30 4.04
C ASP A 165 32.99 17.55 3.70
N GLN A 166 33.27 18.22 2.58
CA GLN A 166 34.62 18.71 2.21
C GLN A 166 34.65 20.23 2.00
#